data_AF-A0A937L889-F1
#
_entry.id   AF-A0A937L889-F1
#
_cell.length_a   1.000
_cell.length_b   1.000
_cell.length_c   1.000
_cell.angle_alpha   90.00
_cell.angle_beta   90.00
_cell.angle_gamma   90.00
#
_symmetry.space_group_name_H-M   'P 1'
#
loop_
_entity.id
_entity.type
_entity.pdbx_description
1 polymer ?
#
loop_
_entity_poly.entity_id
_entity_poly.type
_entity_poly.pdbx_seq_one_letter_code
_entity_poly.pdbx_strand_id
1 'polypeptide(L)'
;MLTDGLDSCGGDVCALATRLGQHQIPVHLVGLGLEQSEQMALSCLPARKGGALLLAAVAEEVHTHIDAALSRSHAANARRNAAQIARLVLQDQDLVLRDLGRVDGDMERLDEQVTALETRVQAIAETDLLTAKLSGETLDMAPFSAEIDGVQSEADRLLAQLGDREQMLGRFSAQAQGWEGPSLGLQQRADFAARLSMASPDLVPLSENMREGYRQIMERGLAVDAELTVRLGRSQALKARLVALEAGLQGARTAADEALGLAARIEAGAAVTPEAIPEVAAAHPVIAAVVERDQTIAALRTERGQLAQQLLDTRNELNAARQEIVDVTRQREAAMAGVENARLLLNRLRENQDLLKASLHEATARTPGESMNTLDAADQMAEAALRQRLDVVLGQRDSLQVDQERLQQALMALTAERDSTQALLRQANARIDLLFSENQELISAAGVCTLNEGGEADHLAAAGGFPLSPPDPWLTGSAVRDSEARVLQDILGQSLSSLRVRRGQVNLEGLRLTPRVGVVPEVAPSLILASSTSTTDE
;
A
#
# COMPACT_ATOMS: atom_id res chain seq x y z
N MET A 1 58.15 -79.02 12.61
CA MET A 1 58.75 -80.37 12.63
C MET A 1 60.13 -80.23 13.24
N LEU A 2 60.45 -81.06 14.22
CA LEU A 2 61.77 -81.16 14.83
C LEU A 2 62.35 -82.51 14.43
N THR A 3 63.61 -82.55 13.99
CA THR A 3 64.28 -83.80 13.59
C THR A 3 65.78 -83.70 13.82
N ASP A 4 66.41 -84.85 14.06
CA ASP A 4 67.84 -85.04 14.20
C ASP A 4 68.44 -85.86 13.05
N GLY A 5 67.64 -86.30 12.08
CA GLY A 5 68.10 -87.05 10.91
C GLY A 5 67.03 -87.30 9.85
N LEU A 6 67.34 -88.19 8.91
CA LEU A 6 66.42 -88.66 7.87
C LEU A 6 65.43 -89.72 8.37
N ASP A 7 64.27 -89.82 7.70
CA ASP A 7 63.29 -90.86 7.99
C ASP A 7 63.83 -92.25 7.64
N SER A 8 63.74 -93.18 8.59
CA SER A 8 64.15 -94.58 8.42
C SER A 8 63.05 -95.45 7.78
N CYS A 9 61.84 -94.92 7.62
CA CYS A 9 60.68 -95.66 7.08
C CYS A 9 60.67 -95.77 5.54
N GLY A 10 61.66 -95.21 4.84
CA GLY A 10 61.81 -95.31 3.38
C GLY A 10 60.80 -94.48 2.58
N GLY A 11 60.09 -93.56 3.23
CA GLY A 11 59.13 -92.67 2.57
C GLY A 11 59.79 -91.51 1.82
N ASP A 12 59.20 -91.10 0.69
CA ASP A 12 59.58 -89.85 0.02
C ASP A 12 59.01 -88.65 0.80
N VAL A 13 59.85 -88.09 1.68
CA VAL A 13 59.55 -86.91 2.49
C VAL A 13 59.19 -85.69 1.63
N CYS A 14 59.70 -85.60 0.41
CA CYS A 14 59.40 -84.51 -0.51
C CYS A 14 58.04 -84.67 -1.21
N ALA A 15 57.54 -85.89 -1.37
CA ALA A 15 56.17 -86.12 -1.81
C ALA A 15 55.14 -85.56 -0.79
N LEU A 16 55.46 -85.61 0.51
CA LEU A 16 54.63 -85.00 1.56
C LEU A 16 54.60 -83.46 1.44
N ALA A 17 55.75 -82.83 1.17
CA ALA A 17 55.84 -81.39 0.95
C ALA A 17 54.88 -80.90 -0.15
N THR A 18 54.69 -81.70 -1.20
CA THR A 18 53.75 -81.38 -2.30
C THR A 18 52.31 -81.33 -1.82
N ARG A 19 51.87 -82.32 -1.04
CA ARG A 19 50.50 -82.36 -0.49
C ARG A 19 50.27 -81.24 0.53
N LEU A 20 51.20 -81.02 1.44
CA LEU A 20 51.10 -79.92 2.43
C LEU A 20 51.05 -78.55 1.74
N GLY A 21 51.80 -78.38 0.65
CA GLY A 21 51.76 -77.18 -0.18
C GLY A 21 50.41 -76.94 -0.87
N GLN A 22 49.72 -78.00 -1.32
CA GLN A 22 48.37 -77.89 -1.90
C GLN A 22 47.34 -77.39 -0.88
N HIS A 23 47.48 -77.81 0.39
CA HIS A 23 46.63 -77.36 1.50
C HIS A 23 47.08 -76.04 2.15
N GLN A 24 48.12 -75.40 1.60
CA GLN A 24 48.68 -74.13 2.12
C GLN A 24 49.14 -74.23 3.59
N ILE A 25 49.66 -75.39 3.99
CA ILE A 25 50.22 -75.64 5.32
C ILE A 25 51.73 -75.40 5.25
N PRO A 26 52.26 -74.29 5.83
CA PRO A 26 53.69 -74.06 5.88
C PRO A 26 54.36 -75.08 6.81
N VAL A 27 55.49 -75.62 6.39
CA VAL A 27 56.29 -76.53 7.22
C VAL A 27 57.58 -75.84 7.62
N HIS A 28 57.76 -75.59 8.91
CA HIS A 28 59.05 -75.20 9.46
C HIS A 28 59.75 -76.45 9.99
N LEU A 29 61.02 -76.61 9.62
CA LEU A 29 61.88 -77.70 10.05
C LEU A 29 62.99 -77.14 10.93
N VAL A 30 63.06 -77.64 12.15
CA VAL A 30 64.18 -77.41 13.08
C VAL A 30 65.00 -78.68 13.07
N GLY A 31 66.23 -78.60 12.56
CA GLY A 31 67.17 -79.71 12.47
C GLY A 31 68.21 -79.63 13.59
N LEU A 32 68.41 -80.70 14.35
CA LEU A 32 69.46 -80.77 15.38
C LEU A 32 70.60 -81.65 14.89
N GLY A 33 71.80 -81.07 14.72
CA GLY A 33 72.99 -81.84 14.36
C GLY A 33 72.98 -82.48 12.95
N LEU A 34 72.13 -81.99 12.04
CA LEU A 34 72.00 -82.54 10.69
C LEU A 34 73.27 -82.32 9.84
N GLU A 35 73.71 -83.35 9.13
CA GLU A 35 74.77 -83.23 8.13
C GLU A 35 74.28 -82.53 6.85
N GLN A 36 75.20 -82.00 6.05
CA GLN A 36 74.84 -81.23 4.84
C GLN A 36 74.00 -82.03 3.84
N SER A 37 74.27 -83.33 3.69
CA SER A 37 73.50 -84.26 2.85
C SER A 37 72.05 -84.41 3.33
N GLU A 38 71.84 -84.47 4.65
CA GLU A 38 70.52 -84.60 5.28
C GLU A 38 69.73 -83.29 5.19
N GLN A 39 70.41 -82.14 5.38
CA GLN A 39 69.82 -80.82 5.19
C GLN A 39 69.30 -80.65 3.75
N MET A 40 70.08 -81.07 2.75
CA MET A 40 69.66 -81.02 1.34
C MET A 40 68.45 -81.91 1.09
N ALA A 41 68.44 -83.14 1.61
CA ALA A 41 67.32 -84.07 1.46
C ALA A 41 66.02 -83.57 2.09
N LEU A 42 66.10 -82.85 3.22
CA LEU A 42 64.94 -82.29 3.92
C LEU A 42 64.53 -80.90 3.44
N SER A 43 65.35 -80.22 2.65
CA SER A 43 65.11 -78.83 2.19
C SER A 43 63.81 -78.64 1.41
N CYS A 44 63.29 -79.71 0.79
CA CYS A 44 62.05 -79.69 0.04
C CYS A 44 60.80 -79.42 0.89
N LEU A 45 60.83 -79.77 2.20
CA LEU A 45 59.72 -79.55 3.13
C LEU A 45 59.45 -78.05 3.35
N PRO A 46 60.43 -77.23 3.78
CA PRO A 46 60.22 -75.80 3.96
C PRO A 46 60.19 -75.00 2.66
N ALA A 47 60.77 -75.52 1.57
CA ALA A 47 60.82 -74.82 0.28
C ALA A 47 59.43 -74.49 -0.31
N ARG A 48 58.38 -75.18 0.12
CA ARG A 48 57.01 -74.93 -0.33
C ARG A 48 56.27 -74.02 0.66
N LYS A 49 55.86 -72.84 0.17
CA LYS A 49 54.90 -71.92 0.82
C LYS A 49 55.35 -71.38 2.20
N GLY A 50 56.54 -70.79 2.26
CA GLY A 50 56.94 -69.92 3.38
C GLY A 50 57.39 -70.65 4.65
N GLY A 51 57.74 -71.94 4.52
CA GLY A 51 58.45 -72.69 5.55
C GLY A 51 59.88 -72.21 5.73
N ALA A 52 60.53 -72.69 6.79
CA ALA A 52 61.92 -72.37 7.09
C ALA A 52 62.68 -73.61 7.51
N LEU A 53 63.91 -73.76 7.02
CA LEU A 53 64.90 -74.69 7.58
C LEU A 53 65.74 -73.91 8.59
N LEU A 54 65.71 -74.33 9.85
CA LEU A 54 66.48 -73.75 10.95
C LEU A 54 67.35 -74.87 11.52
N LEU A 55 68.66 -74.61 11.66
CA LEU A 55 69.63 -75.64 12.03
C LEU A 55 70.23 -75.29 13.38
N ALA A 56 69.94 -76.11 14.38
CA ALA A 56 70.53 -76.05 15.71
C ALA A 56 71.84 -76.85 15.71
N ALA A 57 72.95 -76.20 16.06
CA ALA A 57 74.22 -76.86 16.28
C ALA A 57 74.26 -77.58 17.64
N VAL A 58 73.52 -77.05 18.63
CA VAL A 58 73.42 -77.60 20.00
C VAL A 58 71.97 -77.60 20.49
N ALA A 59 71.68 -78.41 21.52
CA ALA A 59 70.32 -78.58 22.05
C ALA A 59 69.73 -77.27 22.60
N GLU A 60 70.56 -76.40 23.16
CA GLU A 60 70.16 -75.10 23.71
C GLU A 60 69.58 -74.15 22.64
N GLU A 61 69.97 -74.28 21.37
CA GLU A 61 69.49 -73.45 20.26
C GLU A 61 68.11 -73.90 19.73
N VAL A 62 67.70 -75.13 20.03
CA VAL A 62 66.44 -75.72 19.54
C VAL A 62 65.24 -74.88 19.97
N HIS A 63 65.23 -74.38 21.21
CA HIS A 63 64.13 -73.56 21.72
C HIS A 63 63.98 -72.25 20.93
N THR A 64 65.09 -71.53 20.73
CA THR A 64 65.12 -70.29 19.93
C THR A 64 64.66 -70.51 18.49
N HIS A 65 65.04 -71.64 17.88
CA HIS A 65 64.60 -71.97 16.53
C HIS A 65 63.13 -72.40 16.44
N ILE A 66 62.59 -73.07 17.46
CA ILE A 66 61.16 -73.34 17.54
C ILE A 66 60.37 -72.03 17.66
N ASP A 67 60.81 -71.09 18.49
CA ASP A 67 60.15 -69.79 18.66
C ASP A 67 60.21 -68.95 17.37
N ALA A 68 61.34 -68.97 16.65
CA ALA A 68 61.45 -68.34 15.35
C ALA A 68 60.51 -68.98 14.31
N ALA A 69 60.41 -70.30 14.28
CA ALA A 69 59.49 -71.02 13.40
C ALA A 69 58.01 -70.69 13.70
N LEU A 70 57.62 -70.67 14.97
CA LEU A 70 56.27 -70.29 15.39
C LEU A 70 55.97 -68.83 15.05
N SER A 71 56.93 -67.92 15.30
CA SER A 71 56.81 -66.51 14.95
C SER A 71 56.58 -66.30 13.46
N ARG A 72 57.32 -67.02 12.59
CA ARG A 72 57.11 -67.00 11.14
C ARG A 72 55.72 -67.50 10.73
N SER A 73 55.25 -68.60 11.33
CA SER A 73 53.89 -69.11 11.10
C SER A 73 52.79 -68.12 11.51
N HIS A 74 52.91 -67.54 12.71
CA HIS A 74 51.95 -66.55 13.21
C HIS A 74 51.97 -65.27 12.36
N ALA A 75 53.14 -64.81 11.93
CA ALA A 75 53.28 -63.65 11.06
C ALA A 75 52.67 -63.89 9.67
N ALA A 76 52.86 -65.09 9.09
CA ALA A 76 52.22 -65.46 7.83
C ALA A 76 50.68 -65.50 7.93
N ASN A 77 50.14 -65.97 9.05
CA ASN A 77 48.70 -65.95 9.32
C ASN A 77 48.17 -64.52 9.51
N ALA A 78 48.89 -63.69 10.29
CA ALA A 78 48.56 -62.29 10.48
C ALA A 78 48.53 -61.53 9.14
N ARG A 79 49.53 -61.75 8.29
CA ARG A 79 49.60 -61.18 6.93
C ARG A 79 48.41 -61.59 6.07
N ARG A 80 48.06 -62.88 6.03
CA ARG A 80 46.91 -63.38 5.24
C ARG A 80 45.60 -62.74 5.68
N ASN A 81 45.36 -62.71 6.99
CA ASN A 81 44.15 -62.12 7.56
C ASN A 81 44.09 -60.61 7.31
N ALA A 82 45.22 -59.91 7.49
CA ALA A 82 45.30 -58.48 7.20
C ALA A 82 45.07 -58.19 5.71
N ALA A 83 45.65 -58.99 4.81
CA ALA A 83 45.42 -58.84 3.38
C ALA A 83 43.95 -59.07 2.99
N GLN A 84 43.24 -60.00 3.63
CA GLN A 84 41.82 -60.22 3.39
C GLN A 84 40.99 -59.00 3.84
N ILE A 85 41.25 -58.48 5.03
CA ILE A 85 40.53 -57.30 5.55
C ILE A 85 40.83 -56.07 4.70
N ALA A 86 42.10 -55.84 4.38
CA ALA A 86 42.52 -54.73 3.53
C ALA A 86 41.81 -54.76 2.17
N ARG A 87 41.69 -55.93 1.54
CA ARG A 87 40.94 -56.08 0.28
C ARG A 87 39.47 -55.68 0.42
N LEU A 88 38.80 -56.13 1.47
CA LEU A 88 37.39 -55.80 1.70
C LEU A 88 37.21 -54.29 1.91
N VAL A 89 38.04 -53.68 2.75
CA VAL A 89 37.97 -52.23 3.00
C VAL A 89 38.27 -51.43 1.74
N LEU A 90 39.33 -51.79 1.01
CA LEU A 90 39.69 -51.09 -0.24
C LEU A 90 38.60 -51.25 -1.31
N GLN A 91 37.99 -52.43 -1.42
CA GLN A 91 36.88 -52.67 -2.34
C GLN A 91 35.67 -51.81 -1.98
N ASP A 92 35.32 -51.69 -0.71
CA ASP A 92 34.23 -50.83 -0.25
C ASP A 92 34.55 -49.35 -0.49
N GLN A 93 35.79 -48.92 -0.22
CA GLN A 93 36.27 -47.56 -0.52
C GLN A 93 36.22 -47.25 -2.03
N ASP A 94 36.59 -48.20 -2.90
CA ASP A 94 36.49 -48.07 -4.36
C ASP A 94 35.05 -47.89 -4.83
N LEU A 95 34.11 -48.65 -4.24
CA LEU A 95 32.69 -48.56 -4.55
C LEU A 95 32.13 -47.19 -4.15
N VAL A 96 32.41 -46.74 -2.92
CA VAL A 96 31.95 -45.43 -2.44
C VAL A 96 32.52 -44.30 -3.30
N LEU A 97 33.81 -44.30 -3.63
CA LEU A 97 34.39 -43.26 -4.49
C LEU A 97 33.78 -43.23 -5.89
N ARG A 98 33.51 -44.40 -6.48
CA ARG A 98 32.87 -44.48 -7.80
C ARG A 98 31.47 -43.87 -7.76
N ASP A 99 30.69 -44.21 -6.74
CA ASP A 99 29.32 -43.72 -6.62
C ASP A 99 29.27 -42.24 -6.22
N LEU A 100 30.24 -41.76 -5.42
CA LEU A 100 30.42 -40.33 -5.15
C LEU A 100 30.69 -39.53 -6.42
N GLY A 101 31.49 -40.06 -7.35
CA GLY A 101 31.72 -39.41 -8.65
C GLY A 101 30.43 -39.30 -9.49
N ARG A 102 29.51 -40.26 -9.37
CA ARG A 102 28.19 -40.18 -10.00
C ARG A 102 27.30 -39.13 -9.35
N VAL A 103 27.29 -39.10 -8.01
CA VAL A 103 26.55 -38.06 -7.26
C VAL A 103 27.06 -36.68 -7.63
N ASP A 104 28.36 -36.49 -7.79
CA ASP A 104 28.93 -35.18 -8.16
C ASP A 104 28.40 -34.67 -9.50
N GLY A 105 28.41 -35.51 -10.54
CA GLY A 105 27.86 -35.14 -11.84
C GLY A 105 26.35 -34.91 -11.83
N ASP A 106 25.60 -35.57 -10.94
CA ASP A 106 24.18 -35.28 -10.73
C ASP A 106 23.99 -33.95 -9.99
N MET A 107 24.83 -33.64 -9.01
CA MET A 107 24.79 -32.38 -8.24
C MET A 107 25.13 -31.16 -9.10
N GLU A 108 26.10 -31.28 -10.01
CA GLU A 108 26.41 -30.23 -11.00
C GLU A 108 25.21 -29.95 -11.92
N ARG A 109 24.53 -31.00 -12.40
CA ARG A 109 23.30 -30.83 -13.21
C ARG A 109 22.17 -30.17 -12.42
N LEU A 110 21.99 -30.56 -11.15
CA LEU A 110 21.00 -29.93 -10.28
C LEU A 110 21.34 -28.45 -10.06
N ASP A 111 22.62 -28.11 -9.89
CA ASP A 111 23.08 -26.72 -9.75
C ASP A 111 22.77 -25.86 -10.98
N GLU A 112 23.02 -26.38 -12.18
CA GLU A 112 22.65 -25.74 -13.44
C GLU A 112 21.13 -25.52 -13.54
N GLN A 113 20.33 -26.52 -13.17
CA GLN A 113 18.87 -26.43 -13.18
C GLN A 113 18.34 -25.41 -12.16
N VAL A 114 18.90 -25.37 -10.94
CA VAL A 114 18.56 -24.38 -9.93
C VAL A 114 18.90 -22.97 -10.43
N THR A 115 20.05 -22.78 -11.05
CA THR A 115 20.47 -21.48 -11.59
C THR A 115 19.54 -21.00 -12.72
N ALA A 116 19.13 -21.92 -13.60
CA ALA A 116 18.13 -21.61 -14.64
C ALA A 116 16.77 -21.23 -14.03
N LEU A 117 16.37 -21.91 -12.95
CA LEU A 117 15.12 -21.62 -12.24
C LEU A 117 15.17 -20.27 -11.52
N GLU A 118 16.29 -19.92 -10.88
CA GLU A 118 16.52 -18.61 -10.26
C GLU A 118 16.37 -17.49 -11.27
N THR A 119 16.92 -17.67 -12.48
CA THR A 119 16.80 -16.70 -13.58
C THR A 119 15.35 -16.50 -13.99
N ARG A 120 14.55 -17.57 -14.03
CA ARG A 120 13.11 -17.50 -14.34
C ARG A 120 12.33 -16.79 -13.25
N VAL A 121 12.61 -17.07 -11.96
CA VAL A 121 11.97 -16.36 -10.84
C VAL A 121 12.30 -14.86 -10.88
N GLN A 122 13.54 -14.51 -11.20
CA GLN A 122 13.91 -13.11 -11.36
C GLN A 122 13.15 -12.43 -12.50
N ALA A 123 13.01 -13.09 -13.66
CA ALA A 123 12.22 -12.58 -14.78
C ALA A 123 10.74 -12.37 -14.42
N ILE A 124 10.14 -13.30 -13.67
CA ILE A 124 8.77 -13.18 -13.15
C ILE A 124 8.67 -11.96 -12.22
N ALA A 125 9.64 -11.79 -11.31
CA ALA A 125 9.64 -10.67 -10.36
C ALA A 125 9.83 -9.29 -11.02
N GLU A 126 10.56 -9.24 -12.14
CA GLU A 126 10.79 -8.01 -12.92
C GLU A 126 9.64 -7.68 -13.90
N THR A 127 8.65 -8.57 -14.03
CA THR A 127 7.52 -8.36 -14.94
C THR A 127 6.61 -7.25 -14.40
N ASP A 128 6.54 -6.13 -15.13
CA ASP A 128 5.68 -4.99 -14.79
C ASP A 128 4.22 -5.25 -15.20
N LEU A 129 3.54 -6.04 -14.39
CA LEU A 129 2.13 -6.38 -14.56
C LEU A 129 1.20 -5.17 -14.42
N LEU A 130 1.59 -4.17 -13.63
CA LEU A 130 0.75 -2.99 -13.39
C LEU A 130 0.65 -2.14 -14.66
N THR A 131 1.79 -1.80 -15.27
CA THR A 131 1.79 -1.06 -16.54
C THR A 131 1.12 -1.86 -17.63
N ALA A 132 1.46 -3.14 -17.75
CA ALA A 132 0.97 -3.97 -18.84
C ALA A 132 -0.56 -4.21 -18.74
N LYS A 133 -1.13 -4.22 -17.53
CA LYS A 133 -2.59 -4.28 -17.34
C LYS A 133 -3.27 -2.96 -17.69
N LEU A 134 -2.69 -1.83 -17.28
CA LEU A 134 -3.24 -0.49 -17.52
C LEU A 134 -3.07 0.00 -18.96
N SER A 135 -2.09 -0.53 -19.72
CA SER A 135 -1.85 -0.18 -21.13
C SER A 135 -2.87 -0.79 -22.09
N GLY A 136 -3.74 -1.70 -21.61
CA GLY A 136 -4.72 -2.38 -22.44
C GLY A 136 -4.10 -3.43 -23.38
N GLU A 137 -2.81 -3.74 -23.22
CA GLU A 137 -2.25 -4.95 -23.83
C GLU A 137 -3.01 -6.15 -23.29
N THR A 138 -3.44 -7.04 -24.19
CA THR A 138 -4.03 -8.32 -23.79
C THR A 138 -2.95 -9.16 -23.13
N LEU A 139 -2.69 -8.90 -21.85
CA LEU A 139 -2.02 -9.85 -20.98
C LEU A 139 -2.96 -11.02 -20.85
N ASP A 140 -2.65 -12.08 -21.57
CA ASP A 140 -3.14 -13.38 -21.21
C ASP A 140 -2.56 -13.67 -19.82
N MET A 141 -3.34 -13.53 -18.75
CA MET A 141 -2.89 -13.77 -17.37
C MET A 141 -2.75 -15.27 -17.08
N ALA A 142 -3.39 -16.10 -17.91
CA ALA A 142 -3.30 -17.55 -17.83
C ALA A 142 -1.84 -18.06 -17.93
N PRO A 143 -1.01 -17.65 -18.92
CA PRO A 143 0.38 -18.07 -19.00
C PRO A 143 1.23 -17.62 -17.81
N PHE A 144 0.97 -16.45 -17.20
CA PHE A 144 1.75 -16.00 -16.04
C PHE A 144 1.50 -16.87 -14.80
N SER A 145 0.24 -17.18 -14.48
CA SER A 145 -0.06 -18.10 -13.38
C SER A 145 0.45 -19.52 -13.65
N ALA A 146 0.33 -19.99 -14.90
CA ALA A 146 0.84 -21.29 -15.32
C ALA A 146 2.37 -21.35 -15.27
N GLU A 147 3.06 -20.22 -15.51
CA GLU A 147 4.51 -20.12 -15.38
C GLU A 147 4.95 -20.19 -13.92
N ILE A 148 4.27 -19.48 -13.01
CA ILE A 148 4.52 -19.58 -11.56
C ILE A 148 4.31 -21.02 -11.07
N ASP A 149 3.18 -21.63 -11.41
CA ASP A 149 2.87 -23.02 -11.03
C ASP A 149 3.89 -24.00 -11.64
N GLY A 150 4.31 -23.73 -12.89
CA GLY A 150 5.35 -24.48 -13.58
C GLY A 150 6.71 -24.41 -12.86
N VAL A 151 7.14 -23.20 -12.48
CA VAL A 151 8.37 -22.98 -11.70
C VAL A 151 8.29 -23.67 -10.35
N GLN A 152 7.16 -23.57 -9.65
CA GLN A 152 6.96 -24.23 -8.36
C GLN A 152 7.07 -25.76 -8.48
N SER A 153 6.39 -26.35 -9.47
CA SER A 153 6.44 -27.79 -9.71
C SER A 153 7.85 -28.29 -10.06
N GLU A 154 8.64 -27.47 -10.75
CA GLU A 154 10.03 -27.77 -11.07
C GLU A 154 10.93 -27.65 -9.84
N ALA A 155 10.74 -26.63 -9.00
CA ALA A 155 11.43 -26.49 -7.72
C ALA A 155 11.18 -27.71 -6.81
N ASP A 156 9.92 -28.14 -6.68
CA ASP A 156 9.53 -29.31 -5.89
C ASP A 156 10.19 -30.59 -6.40
N ARG A 157 10.24 -30.75 -7.73
CA ARG A 157 10.92 -31.88 -8.36
C ARG A 157 12.42 -31.86 -8.08
N LEU A 158 13.07 -30.70 -8.16
CA LEU A 158 14.50 -30.56 -7.86
C LEU A 158 14.79 -30.83 -6.38
N LEU A 159 13.94 -30.36 -5.46
CA LEU A 159 14.02 -30.64 -4.03
C LEU A 159 13.91 -32.15 -3.75
N ALA A 160 12.97 -32.85 -4.40
CA ALA A 160 12.83 -34.29 -4.29
C ALA A 160 14.08 -35.03 -4.80
N GLN A 161 14.57 -34.63 -5.99
CA GLN A 161 15.79 -35.21 -6.56
C GLN A 161 17.01 -34.98 -5.67
N LEU A 162 17.15 -33.81 -5.07
CA LEU A 162 18.20 -33.48 -4.11
C LEU A 162 18.07 -34.34 -2.84
N GLY A 163 16.84 -34.53 -2.33
CA GLY A 163 16.56 -35.40 -1.19
C GLY A 163 17.01 -36.85 -1.40
N ASP A 164 16.81 -37.40 -2.60
CA ASP A 164 17.31 -38.74 -2.96
C ASP A 164 18.85 -38.81 -2.89
N ARG A 165 19.55 -37.74 -3.29
CA ARG A 165 21.02 -37.66 -3.23
C ARG A 165 21.50 -37.47 -1.80
N GLU A 166 20.82 -36.67 -0.98
CA GLU A 166 21.09 -36.56 0.45
C GLU A 166 20.99 -37.92 1.15
N GLN A 167 19.97 -38.71 0.82
CA GLN A 167 19.82 -40.05 1.36
C GLN A 167 20.95 -41.00 0.89
N MET A 168 21.42 -40.84 -0.34
CA MET A 168 22.55 -41.61 -0.87
C MET A 168 23.85 -41.24 -0.16
N LEU A 169 24.14 -39.94 0.00
CA LEU A 169 25.29 -39.44 0.74
C LEU A 169 25.27 -39.91 2.21
N GLY A 170 24.09 -39.93 2.84
CA GLY A 170 23.91 -40.47 4.18
C GLY A 170 24.26 -41.96 4.28
N ARG A 171 23.90 -42.76 3.27
CA ARG A 171 24.29 -44.19 3.18
C ARG A 171 25.80 -44.36 3.03
N PHE A 172 26.45 -43.53 2.22
CA PHE A 172 27.91 -43.56 2.07
C PHE A 172 28.64 -43.13 3.35
N SER A 173 28.12 -42.13 4.07
CA SER A 173 28.65 -41.75 5.38
C SER A 173 28.56 -42.90 6.39
N ALA A 174 27.42 -43.59 6.46
CA ALA A 174 27.27 -44.77 7.32
C ALA A 174 28.22 -45.91 6.91
N GLN A 175 28.44 -46.11 5.61
CA GLN A 175 29.40 -47.10 5.11
C GLN A 175 30.85 -46.73 5.46
N ALA A 176 31.22 -45.46 5.37
CA ALA A 176 32.54 -44.96 5.74
C ALA A 176 32.83 -45.16 7.24
N GLN A 177 31.86 -44.87 8.10
CA GLN A 177 31.94 -45.16 9.54
C GLN A 177 32.13 -46.66 9.83
N GLY A 178 31.58 -47.53 8.97
CA GLY A 178 31.76 -48.98 9.06
C GLY A 178 33.19 -49.48 8.87
N TRP A 179 34.10 -48.66 8.33
CA TRP A 179 35.49 -49.04 8.09
C TRP A 179 36.38 -49.01 9.34
N GLU A 180 35.95 -48.33 10.42
CA GLU A 180 36.73 -48.20 11.66
C GLU A 180 37.00 -49.56 12.34
N GLY A 181 36.02 -50.46 12.36
CA GLY A 181 36.18 -51.80 12.95
C GLY A 181 37.22 -52.64 12.20
N PRO A 182 37.07 -52.82 10.87
CA PRO A 182 38.07 -53.47 10.02
C PRO A 182 39.47 -52.83 10.11
N SER A 183 39.56 -51.50 10.13
CA SER A 183 40.85 -50.80 10.20
C SER A 183 41.55 -51.01 11.54
N LEU A 184 40.81 -51.00 12.67
CA LEU A 184 41.34 -51.40 13.97
C LEU A 184 41.87 -52.84 13.94
N GLY A 185 41.17 -53.74 13.26
CA GLY A 185 41.61 -55.12 13.05
C GLY A 185 42.91 -55.23 12.25
N LEU A 186 43.19 -54.30 11.32
CA LEU A 186 44.46 -54.22 10.61
C LEU A 186 45.59 -53.72 11.53
N GLN A 187 45.32 -52.68 12.31
CA GLN A 187 46.27 -52.13 13.28
C GLN A 187 46.73 -53.19 14.28
N GLN A 188 45.79 -53.91 14.90
CA GLN A 188 46.09 -54.97 15.87
C GLN A 188 47.00 -56.07 15.28
N ARG A 189 46.81 -56.41 14.00
CA ARG A 189 47.63 -57.40 13.29
C ARG A 189 49.01 -56.86 12.94
N ALA A 190 49.12 -55.60 12.57
CA ALA A 190 50.40 -54.94 12.33
C ALA A 190 51.22 -54.85 13.63
N ASP A 191 50.58 -54.51 14.75
CA ASP A 191 51.23 -54.49 16.07
C ASP A 191 51.61 -55.88 16.56
N PHE A 192 50.78 -56.89 16.27
CA PHE A 192 51.14 -58.28 16.53
C PHE A 192 52.38 -58.71 15.72
N ALA A 193 52.45 -58.37 14.43
CA ALA A 193 53.63 -58.65 13.60
C ALA A 193 54.88 -57.93 14.12
N ALA A 194 54.75 -56.70 14.64
CA ALA A 194 55.86 -55.97 15.26
C ALA A 194 56.34 -56.61 16.56
N ARG A 195 55.44 -57.21 17.36
CA ARG A 195 55.85 -58.00 18.53
C ARG A 195 56.61 -59.27 18.11
N LEU A 196 56.17 -59.95 17.05
CA LEU A 196 56.85 -61.14 16.54
C LEU A 196 58.23 -60.83 15.95
N SER A 197 58.42 -59.64 15.36
CA SER A 197 59.75 -59.25 14.85
C SER A 197 60.80 -59.03 15.95
N MET A 198 60.38 -58.87 17.21
CA MET A 198 61.32 -58.87 18.35
C MET A 198 61.96 -60.24 18.57
N ALA A 199 61.25 -61.33 18.25
CA ALA A 199 61.74 -62.70 18.34
C ALA A 199 62.44 -63.17 17.05
N SER A 200 62.14 -62.55 15.91
CA SER A 200 62.66 -62.95 14.59
C SER A 200 62.95 -61.70 13.73
N PRO A 201 64.20 -61.21 13.67
CA PRO A 201 64.56 -59.94 12.99
C PRO A 201 64.21 -59.89 11.49
N ASP A 202 64.13 -61.04 10.83
CA ASP A 202 63.69 -61.17 9.43
C ASP A 202 62.21 -60.79 9.20
N LEU A 203 61.42 -60.66 10.26
CA LEU A 203 60.03 -60.21 10.20
C LEU A 203 59.87 -58.69 10.27
N VAL A 204 60.94 -57.93 10.53
CA VAL A 204 60.90 -56.46 10.59
C VAL A 204 60.27 -55.84 9.32
N PRO A 205 60.70 -56.20 8.09
CA PRO A 205 60.13 -55.64 6.87
C PRO A 205 58.63 -55.96 6.71
N LEU A 206 58.18 -57.12 7.19
CA LEU A 206 56.76 -57.48 7.13
C LEU A 206 55.93 -56.58 8.05
N SER A 207 56.41 -56.36 9.27
CA SER A 207 55.71 -55.51 10.24
C SER A 207 55.59 -54.06 9.77
N GLU A 208 56.66 -53.52 9.16
CA GLU A 208 56.68 -52.17 8.58
C GLU A 208 55.69 -52.04 7.42
N ASN A 209 55.72 -53.00 6.48
CA ASN A 209 54.77 -53.03 5.36
C ASN A 209 53.31 -53.13 5.81
N MET A 210 53.03 -53.87 6.89
CA MET A 210 51.68 -53.97 7.44
C MET A 210 51.22 -52.65 8.09
N ARG A 211 52.12 -51.95 8.80
CA ARG A 211 51.83 -50.63 9.37
C ARG A 211 51.63 -49.58 8.28
N GLU A 212 52.46 -49.63 7.23
CA GLU A 212 52.35 -48.76 6.07
C GLU A 212 51.00 -48.96 5.35
N GLY A 213 50.64 -50.21 5.04
CA GLY A 213 49.36 -50.53 4.41
C GLY A 213 48.15 -50.11 5.24
N TYR A 214 48.21 -50.28 6.57
CA TYR A 214 47.19 -49.74 7.47
C TYR A 214 47.08 -48.20 7.37
N ARG A 215 48.21 -47.49 7.41
CA ARG A 215 48.23 -46.02 7.32
C ARG A 215 47.61 -45.54 6.01
N GLN A 216 47.99 -46.15 4.87
CA GLN A 216 47.45 -45.79 3.56
C GLN A 216 45.93 -46.01 3.46
N ILE A 217 45.41 -47.10 4.05
CA ILE A 217 43.95 -47.37 4.08
C ILE A 217 43.22 -46.32 4.93
N MET A 218 43.82 -45.91 6.06
CA MET A 218 43.25 -44.87 6.92
C MET A 218 43.27 -43.49 6.26
N GLU A 219 44.41 -43.08 5.69
CA GLU A 219 44.55 -41.82 4.94
C GLU A 219 43.54 -41.76 3.80
N ARG A 220 43.39 -42.87 3.08
CA ARG A 220 42.37 -42.99 2.04
C ARG A 220 40.95 -42.87 2.59
N GLY A 221 40.64 -43.52 3.71
CA GLY A 221 39.34 -43.41 4.38
C GLY A 221 39.00 -41.97 4.79
N LEU A 222 39.97 -41.26 5.36
CA LEU A 222 39.84 -39.84 5.71
C LEU A 222 39.62 -38.96 4.48
N ALA A 223 40.29 -39.25 3.36
CA ALA A 223 40.06 -38.55 2.11
C ALA A 223 38.61 -38.76 1.61
N VAL A 224 38.06 -39.98 1.70
CA VAL A 224 36.65 -40.21 1.36
C VAL A 224 35.70 -39.43 2.27
N ASP A 225 35.99 -39.38 3.58
CA ASP A 225 35.16 -38.65 4.54
C ASP A 225 35.17 -37.13 4.30
N ALA A 226 36.32 -36.57 3.94
CA ALA A 226 36.43 -35.18 3.52
C ALA A 226 35.61 -34.90 2.24
N GLU A 227 35.69 -35.78 1.25
CA GLU A 227 34.93 -35.70 0.00
C GLU A 227 33.41 -35.82 0.23
N LEU A 228 32.98 -36.65 1.19
CA LEU A 228 31.58 -36.75 1.63
C LEU A 228 31.10 -35.45 2.27
N THR A 229 31.91 -34.88 3.17
CA THR A 229 31.60 -33.63 3.87
C THR A 229 31.42 -32.47 2.90
N VAL A 230 32.30 -32.35 1.89
CA VAL A 230 32.19 -31.34 0.83
C VAL A 230 30.88 -31.48 0.06
N ARG A 231 30.50 -32.70 -0.33
CA ARG A 231 29.26 -32.96 -1.09
C ARG A 231 28.00 -32.74 -0.27
N LEU A 232 28.01 -33.09 1.01
CA LEU A 232 26.93 -32.76 1.94
C LEU A 232 26.77 -31.24 2.05
N GLY A 233 27.88 -30.49 2.15
CA GLY A 233 27.86 -29.02 2.15
C GLY A 233 27.26 -28.44 0.86
N ARG A 234 27.66 -28.96 -0.31
CA ARG A 234 27.06 -28.57 -1.61
C ARG A 234 25.56 -28.85 -1.66
N SER A 235 25.13 -30.02 -1.15
CA SER A 235 23.71 -30.37 -1.07
C SER A 235 22.92 -29.41 -0.22
N GLN A 236 23.43 -29.08 0.97
CA GLN A 236 22.80 -28.12 1.87
C GLN A 236 22.72 -26.71 1.24
N ALA A 237 23.76 -26.30 0.50
CA ALA A 237 23.76 -25.02 -0.21
C ALA A 237 22.70 -24.98 -1.33
N LEU A 238 22.57 -26.05 -2.14
CA LEU A 238 21.54 -26.16 -3.16
C LEU A 238 20.13 -26.16 -2.56
N LYS A 239 19.95 -26.88 -1.45
CA LYS A 239 18.69 -26.89 -0.71
C LYS A 239 18.31 -25.49 -0.21
N ALA A 240 19.26 -24.76 0.34
CA ALA A 240 19.05 -23.39 0.80
C ALA A 240 18.65 -22.46 -0.36
N ARG A 241 19.28 -22.61 -1.54
CA ARG A 241 18.91 -21.86 -2.76
C ARG A 241 17.50 -22.18 -3.22
N LEU A 242 17.11 -23.46 -3.27
CA LEU A 242 15.75 -23.87 -3.62
C LEU A 242 14.70 -23.31 -2.65
N VAL A 243 14.99 -23.29 -1.34
CA VAL A 243 14.10 -22.68 -0.33
C VAL A 243 14.01 -21.16 -0.51
N ALA A 244 15.13 -20.48 -0.80
CA ALA A 244 15.14 -19.06 -1.09
C ALA A 244 14.36 -18.72 -2.37
N LEU A 245 14.44 -19.60 -3.38
CA LEU A 245 13.69 -19.49 -4.62
C LEU A 245 12.18 -19.62 -4.38
N GLU A 246 11.75 -20.56 -3.56
CA GLU A 246 10.34 -20.69 -3.16
C GLU A 246 9.82 -19.42 -2.45
N ALA A 247 10.62 -18.86 -1.53
CA ALA A 247 10.29 -17.59 -0.88
C ALA A 247 10.23 -16.42 -1.88
N GLY A 248 11.17 -16.36 -2.83
CA GLY A 248 11.18 -15.37 -3.91
C GLY A 248 9.96 -15.48 -4.83
N LEU A 249 9.58 -16.71 -5.20
CA LEU A 249 8.40 -16.97 -6.02
C LEU A 249 7.11 -16.56 -5.29
N GLN A 250 6.99 -16.85 -4.00
CA GLN A 250 5.86 -16.41 -3.18
C GLN A 250 5.80 -14.88 -3.06
N GLY A 251 6.95 -14.21 -2.94
CA GLY A 251 7.06 -12.76 -3.00
C GLY A 251 6.58 -12.20 -4.34
N ALA A 252 7.03 -12.78 -5.45
CA ALA A 252 6.61 -12.38 -6.80
C ALA A 252 5.11 -12.59 -7.03
N ARG A 253 4.54 -13.70 -6.54
CA ARG A 253 3.09 -13.96 -6.58
C ARG A 253 2.30 -12.91 -5.81
N THR A 254 2.74 -12.57 -4.61
CA THR A 254 2.09 -11.55 -3.78
C THR A 254 2.14 -10.18 -4.46
N ALA A 255 3.30 -9.80 -4.98
CA ALA A 255 3.47 -8.55 -5.73
C ALA A 255 2.59 -8.49 -6.99
N ALA A 256 2.46 -9.61 -7.70
CA ALA A 256 1.57 -9.74 -8.85
C ALA A 256 0.09 -9.56 -8.47
N ASP A 257 -0.37 -10.24 -7.42
CA ASP A 257 -1.75 -10.13 -6.92
C ASP A 257 -2.06 -8.70 -6.45
N GLU A 258 -1.11 -8.05 -5.78
CA GLU A 258 -1.21 -6.65 -5.36
C GLU A 258 -1.27 -5.68 -6.55
N ALA A 259 -0.42 -5.87 -7.55
CA ALA A 259 -0.39 -5.07 -8.77
C ALA A 259 -1.72 -5.19 -9.55
N LEU A 260 -2.24 -6.41 -9.71
CA LEU A 260 -3.51 -6.67 -10.38
C LEU A 260 -4.70 -6.11 -9.60
N GLY A 261 -4.70 -6.27 -8.27
CA GLY A 261 -5.73 -5.71 -7.40
C GLY A 261 -5.74 -4.18 -7.45
N LEU A 262 -4.56 -3.56 -7.51
CA LEU A 262 -4.45 -2.11 -7.70
C LEU A 262 -4.92 -1.68 -9.09
N ALA A 263 -4.52 -2.37 -10.15
CA ALA A 263 -4.98 -2.09 -11.52
C ALA A 263 -6.51 -2.15 -11.60
N ALA A 264 -7.13 -3.17 -11.04
CA ALA A 264 -8.59 -3.30 -10.99
C ALA A 264 -9.27 -2.16 -10.22
N ARG A 265 -8.68 -1.67 -9.12
CA ARG A 265 -9.18 -0.49 -8.40
C ARG A 265 -9.09 0.78 -9.26
N ILE A 266 -7.98 0.96 -9.98
CA ILE A 266 -7.77 2.09 -10.87
C ILE A 266 -8.78 2.06 -12.03
N GLU A 267 -8.98 0.89 -12.66
CA GLU A 267 -9.98 0.66 -13.72
C GLU A 267 -11.41 0.92 -13.22
N ALA A 268 -11.73 0.52 -11.99
CA ALA A 268 -13.02 0.78 -11.36
C ALA A 268 -13.22 2.25 -10.91
N GLY A 269 -12.25 3.13 -11.15
CA GLY A 269 -12.31 4.54 -10.75
C GLY A 269 -12.29 4.77 -9.23
N ALA A 270 -11.86 3.77 -8.45
CA ALA A 270 -11.74 3.91 -7.00
C ALA A 270 -10.56 4.83 -6.65
N ALA A 271 -10.76 5.67 -5.62
CA ALA A 271 -9.69 6.54 -5.14
C ALA A 271 -8.50 5.72 -4.61
N VAL A 272 -7.30 6.10 -5.04
CA VAL A 272 -6.03 5.54 -4.59
C VAL A 272 -5.36 6.55 -3.66
N THR A 273 -5.34 6.23 -2.37
CA THR A 273 -4.64 7.04 -1.37
C THR A 273 -3.21 6.53 -1.17
N PRO A 274 -2.24 7.40 -0.80
CA PRO A 274 -0.86 7.02 -0.48
C PRO A 274 -0.74 5.85 0.51
N GLU A 275 -1.63 5.80 1.50
CA GLU A 275 -1.68 4.77 2.54
C GLU A 275 -2.18 3.42 2.04
N ALA A 276 -2.93 3.40 0.94
CA ALA A 276 -3.52 2.20 0.35
C ALA A 276 -2.69 1.64 -0.81
N ILE A 277 -1.48 2.17 -1.01
CA ILE A 277 -0.53 1.73 -2.04
C ILE A 277 0.46 0.75 -1.38
N PRO A 278 0.56 -0.49 -1.90
CA PRO A 278 1.59 -1.43 -1.46
C PRO A 278 2.99 -0.83 -1.66
N GLU A 279 3.90 -1.11 -0.72
CA GLU A 279 5.26 -0.55 -0.73
C GLU A 279 6.02 -0.89 -2.02
N VAL A 280 5.78 -2.10 -2.56
CA VAL A 280 6.33 -2.59 -3.83
C VAL A 280 5.85 -1.76 -5.02
N ALA A 281 4.62 -1.24 -4.96
CA ALA A 281 4.01 -0.47 -6.03
C ALA A 281 4.30 1.03 -5.91
N ALA A 282 4.64 1.53 -4.72
CA ALA A 282 4.83 2.97 -4.43
C ALA A 282 5.90 3.66 -5.31
N ALA A 283 6.92 2.92 -5.76
CA ALA A 283 7.96 3.43 -6.65
C ALA A 283 7.53 3.52 -8.12
N HIS A 284 6.35 3.00 -8.46
CA HIS A 284 5.91 2.88 -9.83
C HIS A 284 5.42 4.22 -10.40
N PRO A 285 5.89 4.65 -11.59
CA PRO A 285 5.61 5.99 -12.13
C PRO A 285 4.12 6.24 -12.38
N VAL A 286 3.37 5.21 -12.76
CA VAL A 286 1.91 5.31 -12.97
C VAL A 286 1.17 5.63 -11.67
N ILE A 287 1.66 5.17 -10.51
CA ILE A 287 1.01 5.45 -9.24
C ILE A 287 1.09 6.94 -8.89
N ALA A 288 2.25 7.57 -9.11
CA ALA A 288 2.39 9.00 -8.85
C ALA A 288 1.35 9.81 -9.64
N ALA A 289 1.17 9.49 -10.92
CA ALA A 289 0.18 10.14 -11.78
C ALA A 289 -1.27 9.88 -11.32
N VAL A 290 -1.60 8.66 -10.89
CA VAL A 290 -2.93 8.32 -10.37
C VAL A 290 -3.24 9.04 -9.06
N VAL A 291 -2.27 9.13 -8.14
CA VAL A 291 -2.42 9.86 -6.88
C VAL A 291 -2.63 11.34 -7.13
N GLU A 292 -1.87 11.95 -8.05
CA GLU A 292 -2.03 13.35 -8.44
C GLU A 292 -3.41 13.63 -9.05
N ARG A 293 -3.88 12.74 -9.94
CA ARG A 293 -5.24 12.79 -10.50
C ARG A 293 -6.29 12.77 -9.39
N ASP A 294 -6.20 11.82 -8.47
CA ASP A 294 -7.21 11.65 -7.41
C ASP A 294 -7.21 12.80 -6.40
N GLN A 295 -6.04 13.38 -6.10
CA GLN A 295 -5.92 14.61 -5.31
C GLN A 295 -6.59 15.79 -6.01
N THR A 296 -6.39 15.92 -7.33
CA THR A 296 -7.02 16.98 -8.13
C THR A 296 -8.54 16.81 -8.16
N ILE A 297 -9.05 15.59 -8.34
CA ILE A 297 -10.49 15.29 -8.28
C ILE A 297 -11.06 15.64 -6.90
N ALA A 298 -10.35 15.33 -5.80
CA ALA A 298 -10.77 15.67 -4.45
C ALA A 298 -10.82 17.19 -4.22
N ALA A 299 -9.84 17.93 -4.74
CA ALA A 299 -9.81 19.39 -4.68
C ALA A 299 -11.00 20.01 -5.43
N LEU A 300 -11.25 19.58 -6.68
CA LEU A 300 -12.38 20.04 -7.49
C LEU A 300 -13.74 19.74 -6.83
N ARG A 301 -13.89 18.57 -6.19
CA ARG A 301 -15.11 18.23 -5.43
C ARG A 301 -15.33 19.15 -4.23
N THR A 302 -14.26 19.56 -3.56
CA THR A 302 -14.30 20.48 -2.42
C THR A 302 -14.71 21.87 -2.88
N GLU A 303 -14.10 22.37 -3.96
CA GLU A 303 -14.42 23.67 -4.57
C GLU A 303 -15.88 23.72 -5.04
N ARG A 304 -16.35 22.66 -5.70
CA ARG A 304 -17.76 22.51 -6.08
C ARG A 304 -18.69 22.57 -4.87
N GLY A 305 -18.32 21.93 -3.76
CA GLY A 305 -19.08 21.97 -2.51
C GLY A 305 -19.19 23.39 -1.94
N GLN A 306 -18.09 24.15 -1.96
CA GLN A 306 -18.07 25.54 -1.52
C GLN A 306 -18.92 26.46 -2.42
N LEU A 307 -18.82 26.31 -3.75
CA LEU A 307 -19.63 27.07 -4.70
C LEU A 307 -21.12 26.75 -4.59
N ALA A 308 -21.48 25.48 -4.37
CA ALA A 308 -22.87 25.09 -4.12
C ALA A 308 -23.43 25.75 -2.86
N GLN A 309 -22.63 25.85 -1.80
CA GLN A 309 -23.02 26.56 -0.59
C GLN A 309 -23.18 28.07 -0.83
N GLN A 310 -22.24 28.71 -1.53
CA GLN A 310 -22.33 30.13 -1.89
C GLN A 310 -23.57 30.44 -2.74
N LEU A 311 -23.94 29.55 -3.67
CA LEU A 311 -25.17 29.66 -4.46
C LEU A 311 -26.43 29.63 -3.59
N LEU A 312 -26.48 28.75 -2.59
CA LEU A 312 -27.59 28.67 -1.65
C LEU A 312 -27.70 29.95 -0.81
N ASP A 313 -26.58 30.44 -0.28
CA ASP A 313 -26.54 31.65 0.54
C ASP A 313 -26.98 32.88 -0.28
N THR A 314 -26.44 33.04 -1.50
CA THR A 314 -26.83 34.15 -2.41
C THR A 314 -28.31 34.08 -2.79
N ARG A 315 -28.86 32.87 -2.98
CA ARG A 315 -30.29 32.69 -3.27
C ARG A 315 -31.18 33.09 -2.09
N ASN A 316 -30.75 32.78 -0.87
CA ASN A 316 -31.45 33.19 0.34
C ASN A 316 -31.44 34.73 0.49
N GLU A 317 -30.31 35.37 0.22
CA GLU A 317 -30.18 36.83 0.20
C GLU A 317 -31.10 37.47 -0.86
N LEU A 318 -31.16 36.90 -2.07
CA LEU A 318 -32.04 37.38 -3.14
C LEU A 318 -33.52 37.32 -2.72
N ASN A 319 -33.95 36.23 -2.07
CA ASN A 319 -35.31 36.09 -1.58
C ASN A 319 -35.64 37.13 -0.50
N ALA A 320 -34.71 37.40 0.40
CA ALA A 320 -34.87 38.44 1.41
C ALA A 320 -35.01 39.84 0.78
N ALA A 321 -34.18 40.17 -0.20
CA ALA A 321 -34.25 41.45 -0.93
C ALA A 321 -35.57 41.60 -1.73
N ARG A 322 -36.07 40.51 -2.33
CA ARG A 322 -37.39 40.51 -2.99
C ARG A 322 -38.52 40.86 -2.03
N GLN A 323 -38.50 40.27 -0.83
CA GLN A 323 -39.50 40.56 0.19
C GLN A 323 -39.43 42.03 0.64
N GLU A 324 -38.23 42.56 0.82
CA GLU A 324 -38.02 43.97 1.19
C GLU A 324 -38.57 44.95 0.14
N ILE A 325 -38.38 44.68 -1.16
CA ILE A 325 -38.95 45.52 -2.23
C ILE A 325 -40.48 45.52 -2.16
N VAL A 326 -41.12 44.37 -1.90
CA VAL A 326 -42.58 44.29 -1.74
C VAL A 326 -43.04 45.16 -0.57
N ASP A 327 -42.35 45.09 0.55
CA ASP A 327 -42.68 45.88 1.75
C ASP A 327 -42.50 47.38 1.53
N VAL A 328 -41.36 47.82 0.95
CA VAL A 328 -41.09 49.23 0.61
C VAL A 328 -42.10 49.76 -0.41
N THR A 329 -42.48 48.94 -1.40
CA THR A 329 -43.48 49.32 -2.41
C THR A 329 -44.84 49.55 -1.76
N ARG A 330 -45.26 48.66 -0.85
CA ARG A 330 -46.50 48.82 -0.07
C ARG A 330 -46.49 50.09 0.79
N GLN A 331 -45.36 50.36 1.46
CA GLN A 331 -45.21 51.59 2.26
C GLN A 331 -45.27 52.86 1.40
N ARG A 332 -44.66 52.84 0.21
CA ARG A 332 -44.71 53.95 -0.75
C ARG A 332 -46.13 54.20 -1.24
N GLU A 333 -46.89 53.16 -1.56
CA GLU A 333 -48.30 53.30 -1.96
C GLU A 333 -49.15 53.93 -0.84
N ALA A 334 -48.96 53.49 0.41
CA ALA A 334 -49.62 54.09 1.56
C ALA A 334 -49.24 55.57 1.74
N ALA A 335 -47.96 55.92 1.57
CA ALA A 335 -47.49 57.30 1.63
C ALA A 335 -48.07 58.18 0.49
N MET A 336 -48.15 57.66 -0.74
CA MET A 336 -48.79 58.37 -1.87
C MET A 336 -50.26 58.67 -1.59
N ALA A 337 -51.01 57.68 -1.09
CA ALA A 337 -52.40 57.87 -0.69
C ALA A 337 -52.54 58.93 0.43
N GLY A 338 -51.60 58.93 1.39
CA GLY A 338 -51.51 59.96 2.44
C GLY A 338 -51.31 61.37 1.89
N VAL A 339 -50.36 61.56 0.97
CA VAL A 339 -50.11 62.87 0.32
C VAL A 339 -51.34 63.36 -0.44
N GLU A 340 -52.02 62.48 -1.17
CA GLU A 340 -53.20 62.86 -1.95
C GLU A 340 -54.38 63.26 -1.05
N ASN A 341 -54.60 62.51 0.03
CA ASN A 341 -55.59 62.88 1.05
C ASN A 341 -55.27 64.23 1.70
N ALA A 342 -54.00 64.50 2.03
CA ALA A 342 -53.58 65.79 2.59
C ALA A 342 -53.82 66.95 1.61
N ARG A 343 -53.55 66.76 0.31
CA ARG A 343 -53.85 67.76 -0.74
C ARG A 343 -55.34 68.07 -0.84
N LEU A 344 -56.20 67.04 -0.84
CA LEU A 344 -57.65 67.21 -0.88
C LEU A 344 -58.14 67.99 0.35
N LEU A 345 -57.62 67.69 1.54
CA LEU A 345 -57.95 68.41 2.77
C LEU A 345 -57.49 69.88 2.73
N LEU A 346 -56.28 70.14 2.23
CA LEU A 346 -55.77 71.51 2.08
C LEU A 346 -56.58 72.33 1.09
N ASN A 347 -57.04 71.73 -0.02
CA ASN A 347 -57.93 72.41 -0.97
C ASN A 347 -59.27 72.79 -0.31
N ARG A 348 -59.88 71.86 0.44
CA ARG A 348 -61.12 72.15 1.21
C ARG A 348 -60.91 73.24 2.25
N LEU A 349 -59.76 73.25 2.94
CA LEU A 349 -59.44 74.30 3.92
C LEU A 349 -59.22 75.65 3.25
N ARG A 350 -58.64 75.70 2.04
CA ARG A 350 -58.53 76.94 1.25
C ARG A 350 -59.90 77.47 0.83
N GLU A 351 -60.77 76.60 0.34
CA GLU A 351 -62.16 76.97 0.00
C GLU A 351 -62.90 77.53 1.23
N ASN A 352 -62.79 76.87 2.38
CA ASN A 352 -63.34 77.37 3.65
C ASN A 352 -62.71 78.71 4.08
N GLN A 353 -61.40 78.88 3.88
CA GLN A 353 -60.70 80.12 4.17
C GLN A 353 -61.25 81.27 3.31
N ASP A 354 -61.46 81.03 2.01
CA ASP A 354 -61.94 82.04 1.08
C ASP A 354 -63.41 82.41 1.36
N LEU A 355 -64.24 81.43 1.71
CA LEU A 355 -65.61 81.66 2.19
C LEU A 355 -65.64 82.50 3.49
N LEU A 356 -64.78 82.18 4.46
CA LEU A 356 -64.68 82.94 5.71
C LEU A 356 -64.20 84.37 5.48
N LYS A 357 -63.19 84.58 4.62
CA LYS A 357 -62.74 85.92 4.22
C LYS A 357 -63.84 86.71 3.54
N ALA A 358 -64.60 86.10 2.64
CA ALA A 358 -65.73 86.74 1.98
C ALA A 358 -66.80 87.16 3.01
N SER A 359 -67.15 86.28 3.94
CA SER A 359 -68.12 86.59 5.01
C SER A 359 -67.63 87.70 5.96
N LEU A 360 -66.32 87.75 6.27
CA LEU A 360 -65.70 88.80 7.06
C LEU A 360 -65.70 90.14 6.29
N HIS A 361 -65.45 90.11 4.98
CA HIS A 361 -65.50 91.29 4.13
C HIS A 361 -66.92 91.86 3.99
N GLU A 362 -67.92 90.98 3.89
CA GLU A 362 -69.33 91.35 3.88
C GLU A 362 -69.80 91.94 5.22
N ALA A 363 -69.32 91.38 6.35
CA ALA A 363 -69.58 91.92 7.68
C ALA A 363 -68.93 93.29 7.91
N THR A 364 -67.73 93.52 7.38
CA THR A 364 -67.00 94.80 7.50
C THR A 364 -67.45 95.87 6.50
N ALA A 365 -68.04 95.49 5.37
CA ALA A 365 -68.57 96.41 4.36
C ALA A 365 -69.94 97.03 4.72
N ARG A 366 -70.61 96.53 5.77
CA ARG A 366 -71.81 97.18 6.34
C ARG A 366 -71.41 98.47 7.06
N THR A 367 -71.32 99.56 6.32
CA THR A 367 -71.67 100.89 6.85
C THR A 367 -73.19 101.00 6.81
N PRO A 368 -73.86 101.66 7.77
CA PRO A 368 -74.04 103.10 7.60
C PRO A 368 -74.27 103.90 8.89
N GLY A 369 -74.38 105.21 8.73
CA GLY A 369 -74.83 106.12 9.78
C GLY A 369 -76.21 105.79 10.37
N GLU A 370 -76.43 106.44 11.51
CA GLU A 370 -77.69 106.63 12.24
C GLU A 370 -78.41 105.35 12.74
N SER A 371 -77.87 104.72 13.79
CA SER A 371 -78.47 104.84 15.14
C SER A 371 -77.54 104.18 16.17
N MET A 372 -76.97 105.00 17.05
CA MET A 372 -76.20 104.55 18.21
C MET A 372 -77.08 103.77 19.18
N ASN A 373 -76.52 102.66 19.68
CA ASN A 373 -76.89 101.85 20.85
C ASN A 373 -77.61 100.52 20.55
N THR A 374 -76.88 99.44 20.82
CA THR A 374 -77.21 97.99 20.88
C THR A 374 -76.88 97.09 19.67
N LEU A 375 -76.64 97.61 18.46
CA LEU A 375 -76.17 96.78 17.33
C LEU A 375 -74.64 96.57 17.27
N ASP A 376 -73.83 97.56 17.69
CA ASP A 376 -72.36 97.49 17.56
C ASP A 376 -71.69 96.34 18.33
N ALA A 377 -72.22 95.95 19.49
CA ALA A 377 -71.60 94.90 20.31
C ALA A 377 -71.82 93.49 19.72
N ALA A 378 -72.97 93.25 19.09
CA ALA A 378 -73.28 91.96 18.47
C ALA A 378 -72.51 91.76 17.15
N ASP A 379 -72.38 92.82 16.34
CA ASP A 379 -71.58 92.79 15.11
C ASP A 379 -70.08 92.66 15.41
N GLN A 380 -69.57 93.32 16.46
CA GLN A 380 -68.19 93.12 16.94
C GLN A 380 -67.93 91.71 17.49
N MET A 381 -68.90 91.09 18.19
CA MET A 381 -68.78 89.70 18.64
C MET A 381 -68.82 88.71 17.47
N ALA A 382 -69.65 88.96 16.45
CA ALA A 382 -69.71 88.14 15.25
C ALA A 382 -68.41 88.24 14.42
N GLU A 383 -67.84 89.45 14.31
CA GLU A 383 -66.54 89.66 13.66
C GLU A 383 -65.40 88.99 14.44
N ALA A 384 -65.38 89.11 15.78
CA ALA A 384 -64.40 88.44 16.63
C ALA A 384 -64.50 86.90 16.51
N ALA A 385 -65.71 86.35 16.45
CA ALA A 385 -65.94 84.91 16.24
C ALA A 385 -65.50 84.43 14.85
N LEU A 386 -65.70 85.24 13.80
CA LEU A 386 -65.21 84.95 12.45
C LEU A 386 -63.68 85.02 12.36
N ARG A 387 -63.05 86.01 13.01
CA ARG A 387 -61.58 86.10 13.13
C ARG A 387 -61.01 84.89 13.87
N GLN A 388 -61.62 84.51 14.99
CA GLN A 388 -61.20 83.32 15.75
C GLN A 388 -61.34 82.02 14.91
N ARG A 389 -62.43 81.87 14.15
CA ARG A 389 -62.60 80.74 13.22
C ARG A 389 -61.57 80.74 12.10
N LEU A 390 -61.25 81.90 11.54
CA LEU A 390 -60.23 82.05 10.51
C LEU A 390 -58.84 81.66 11.05
N ASP A 391 -58.49 82.07 12.26
CA ASP A 391 -57.22 81.71 12.91
C ASP A 391 -57.12 80.20 13.15
N VAL A 392 -58.21 79.54 13.55
CA VAL A 392 -58.24 78.07 13.70
C VAL A 392 -58.05 77.37 12.36
N VAL A 393 -58.72 77.83 11.29
CA VAL A 393 -58.57 77.27 9.93
C VAL A 393 -57.16 77.49 9.38
N LEU A 394 -56.55 78.65 9.64
CA LEU A 394 -55.16 78.95 9.30
C LEU A 394 -54.18 78.03 10.02
N GLY A 395 -54.36 77.83 11.34
CA GLY A 395 -53.54 76.90 12.13
C GLY A 395 -53.66 75.44 11.65
N GLN A 396 -54.87 75.00 11.29
CA GLN A 396 -55.08 73.66 10.71
C GLN A 396 -54.44 73.50 9.34
N ARG A 397 -54.51 74.53 8.49
CA ARG A 397 -53.85 74.56 7.18
C ARG A 397 -52.34 74.46 7.33
N ASP A 398 -51.74 75.27 8.21
CA ASP A 398 -50.29 75.31 8.40
C ASP A 398 -49.79 73.97 8.98
N SER A 399 -50.54 73.36 9.91
CA SER A 399 -50.29 72.00 10.40
C SER A 399 -50.30 70.96 9.27
N LEU A 400 -51.35 70.95 8.43
CA LEU A 400 -51.47 69.99 7.33
C LEU A 400 -50.43 70.22 6.23
N GLN A 401 -49.98 71.45 6.04
CA GLN A 401 -48.90 71.77 5.09
C GLN A 401 -47.56 71.19 5.56
N VAL A 402 -47.25 71.29 6.86
CA VAL A 402 -46.07 70.64 7.46
C VAL A 402 -46.16 69.11 7.35
N ASP A 403 -47.33 68.52 7.57
CA ASP A 403 -47.53 67.08 7.42
C ASP A 403 -47.42 66.62 5.95
N GLN A 404 -47.91 67.41 4.99
CA GLN A 404 -47.74 67.15 3.57
C GLN A 404 -46.25 67.16 3.17
N GLU A 405 -45.48 68.14 3.63
CA GLU A 405 -44.05 68.24 3.36
C GLU A 405 -43.28 67.04 3.94
N ARG A 406 -43.62 66.61 5.17
CA ARG A 406 -43.06 65.40 5.79
C ARG A 406 -43.38 64.14 4.99
N LEU A 407 -44.62 63.98 4.53
CA LEU A 407 -45.02 62.84 3.69
C LEU A 407 -44.33 62.85 2.33
N GLN A 408 -44.11 64.03 1.72
CA GLN A 408 -43.35 64.16 0.48
C GLN A 408 -41.87 63.79 0.66
N GLN A 409 -41.25 64.20 1.78
CA GLN A 409 -39.89 63.80 2.12
C GLN A 409 -39.78 62.29 2.35
N ALA A 410 -40.75 61.69 3.07
CA ALA A 410 -40.80 60.24 3.26
C ALA A 410 -40.97 59.48 1.95
N LEU A 411 -41.80 59.99 1.01
CA LEU A 411 -41.98 59.41 -0.31
C LEU A 411 -40.67 59.40 -1.12
N MET A 412 -39.91 60.49 -1.09
CA MET A 412 -38.60 60.56 -1.76
C MET A 412 -37.61 59.58 -1.15
N ALA A 413 -37.56 59.47 0.18
CA ALA A 413 -36.70 58.51 0.89
C ALA A 413 -37.03 57.05 0.53
N LEU A 414 -38.32 56.67 0.57
CA LEU A 414 -38.79 55.33 0.20
C LEU A 414 -38.54 55.02 -1.29
N THR A 415 -38.63 56.02 -2.16
CA THR A 415 -38.32 55.84 -3.59
C THR A 415 -36.82 55.60 -3.81
N ALA A 416 -35.95 56.34 -3.12
CA ALA A 416 -34.51 56.12 -3.17
C ALA A 416 -34.12 54.75 -2.58
N GLU A 417 -34.77 54.31 -1.50
CA GLU A 417 -34.55 52.99 -0.89
C GLU A 417 -34.98 51.85 -1.82
N ARG A 418 -36.13 51.98 -2.49
CA ARG A 418 -36.57 51.04 -3.53
C ARG A 418 -35.58 50.94 -4.68
N ASP A 419 -35.10 52.07 -5.19
CA ASP A 419 -34.20 52.08 -6.33
C ASP A 419 -32.82 51.50 -5.97
N SER A 420 -32.35 51.75 -4.74
CA SER A 420 -31.16 51.13 -4.18
C SER A 420 -31.32 49.60 -4.05
N THR A 421 -32.41 49.13 -3.46
CA THR A 421 -32.67 47.68 -3.29
C THR A 421 -32.85 46.97 -4.65
N GLN A 422 -33.46 47.62 -5.63
CA GLN A 422 -33.53 47.09 -7.01
C GLN A 422 -32.16 46.97 -7.68
N ALA A 423 -31.23 47.90 -7.42
CA ALA A 423 -29.87 47.82 -7.93
C ALA A 423 -29.12 46.62 -7.33
N LEU A 424 -29.22 46.41 -6.01
CA LEU A 424 -28.63 45.25 -5.33
C LEU A 424 -29.20 43.93 -5.86
N LEU A 425 -30.49 43.88 -6.16
CA LEU A 425 -31.14 42.68 -6.71
C LEU A 425 -30.60 42.32 -8.12
N ARG A 426 -30.32 43.32 -8.96
CA ARG A 426 -29.68 43.09 -10.27
C ARG A 426 -28.25 42.56 -10.11
N GLN A 427 -27.51 43.10 -9.16
CA GLN A 427 -26.15 42.66 -8.86
C GLN A 427 -26.13 41.21 -8.33
N ALA A 428 -27.05 40.86 -7.44
CA ALA A 428 -27.20 39.50 -6.93
C ALA A 428 -27.57 38.48 -8.03
N ASN A 429 -28.49 38.84 -8.94
CA ASN A 429 -28.82 37.98 -10.09
C ASN A 429 -27.59 37.73 -10.99
N ALA A 430 -26.82 38.77 -11.32
CA ALA A 430 -25.59 38.61 -12.11
C ALA A 430 -24.56 37.71 -11.42
N ARG A 431 -24.47 37.77 -10.07
CA ARG A 431 -23.60 36.88 -9.29
C ARG A 431 -24.06 35.42 -9.34
N ILE A 432 -25.37 35.16 -9.30
CA ILE A 432 -25.92 33.81 -9.43
C ILE A 432 -25.59 33.22 -10.81
N ASP A 433 -25.76 33.99 -11.88
CA ASP A 433 -25.45 33.53 -13.24
C ASP A 433 -23.98 33.15 -13.40
N LEU A 434 -23.07 33.97 -12.84
CA LEU A 434 -21.63 33.69 -12.82
C LEU A 434 -21.31 32.39 -12.06
N LEU A 435 -21.79 32.28 -10.81
CA LEU A 435 -21.56 31.10 -9.97
C LEU A 435 -22.12 29.82 -10.61
N PHE A 436 -23.24 29.92 -11.34
CA PHE A 436 -23.81 28.79 -12.06
C PHE A 436 -22.91 28.36 -13.23
N SER A 437 -22.36 29.31 -13.99
CA SER A 437 -21.41 29.03 -15.07
C SER A 437 -20.13 28.37 -14.57
N GLU A 438 -19.56 28.86 -13.46
CA GLU A 438 -18.35 28.30 -12.84
C GLU A 438 -18.60 26.87 -12.34
N ASN A 439 -19.75 26.61 -11.72
CA ASN A 439 -20.13 25.27 -11.28
C ASN A 439 -20.29 24.30 -12.49
N GLN A 440 -20.82 24.77 -13.61
CA GLN A 440 -20.98 23.96 -14.82
C GLN A 440 -19.63 23.63 -15.48
N GLU A 441 -18.68 24.56 -15.50
CA GLU A 441 -17.30 24.32 -15.93
C GLU A 441 -16.62 23.27 -15.05
N LEU A 442 -16.75 23.36 -13.73
CA LEU A 442 -16.18 22.38 -12.80
C LEU A 442 -16.80 20.98 -12.94
N ILE A 443 -18.11 20.88 -13.19
CA ILE A 443 -18.78 19.60 -13.48
C ILE A 443 -18.17 18.96 -14.73
N SER A 444 -17.95 19.76 -15.79
CA SER A 444 -17.35 19.26 -17.02
C SER A 444 -15.89 18.83 -16.82
N ALA A 445 -15.09 19.61 -16.08
CA ALA A 445 -13.70 19.27 -15.78
C ALA A 445 -13.59 17.99 -14.92
N ALA A 446 -14.42 17.87 -13.87
CA ALA A 446 -14.46 16.67 -13.04
C ALA A 446 -14.94 15.43 -13.83
N GLY A 447 -15.87 15.62 -14.77
CA GLY A 447 -16.39 14.57 -15.66
C GLY A 447 -15.36 14.05 -16.67
N VAL A 448 -14.48 14.92 -17.18
CA VAL A 448 -13.35 14.56 -18.05
C VAL A 448 -12.24 13.83 -17.28
N CYS A 449 -12.06 14.13 -15.99
CA CYS A 449 -11.06 13.46 -15.14
C CYS A 449 -11.52 12.08 -14.62
N THR A 450 -12.82 11.81 -14.58
CA THR A 450 -13.34 10.47 -14.37
C THR A 450 -13.36 9.74 -15.71
N LEU A 451 -12.70 8.59 -15.82
CA LEU A 451 -12.92 7.65 -16.91
C LEU A 451 -14.38 7.20 -16.87
N ASN A 452 -15.29 7.99 -17.45
CA ASN A 452 -16.72 7.75 -17.36
C ASN A 452 -17.14 6.77 -18.46
N GLU A 453 -17.44 5.54 -18.04
CA GLU A 453 -18.54 4.60 -18.38
C GLU A 453 -19.41 4.79 -19.66
N GLY A 454 -18.92 5.44 -20.72
CA GLY A 454 -19.68 5.74 -21.92
C GLY A 454 -19.22 4.96 -23.15
N GLY A 455 -19.83 3.79 -23.38
CA GLY A 455 -20.10 3.18 -24.70
C GLY A 455 -18.93 2.92 -25.67
N GLU A 456 -18.76 1.66 -26.06
CA GLU A 456 -17.75 1.07 -26.98
C GLU A 456 -17.55 1.73 -28.37
N ALA A 457 -18.18 2.86 -28.70
CA ALA A 457 -18.13 3.45 -30.05
C ALA A 457 -17.10 4.60 -30.23
N ASP A 458 -16.66 5.29 -29.17
CA ASP A 458 -15.78 6.47 -29.31
C ASP A 458 -14.28 6.19 -29.06
N HIS A 459 -13.91 4.95 -28.75
CA HIS A 459 -12.52 4.57 -28.40
C HIS A 459 -11.54 4.50 -29.59
N LEU A 460 -11.97 4.69 -30.83
CA LEU A 460 -11.10 4.57 -32.01
C LEU A 460 -10.44 5.87 -32.48
N ALA A 461 -10.76 7.03 -31.90
CA ALA A 461 -10.18 8.31 -32.33
C ALA A 461 -9.21 8.97 -31.32
N ALA A 462 -9.17 8.51 -30.06
CA ALA A 462 -8.30 9.09 -29.03
C ALA A 462 -7.01 8.29 -28.75
N ALA A 463 -6.79 7.18 -29.47
CA ALA A 463 -5.54 6.41 -29.43
C ALA A 463 -4.49 7.05 -30.36
N GLY A 464 -3.97 8.21 -29.96
CA GLY A 464 -3.06 8.99 -30.81
C GLY A 464 -2.22 9.98 -30.01
N GLY A 465 -1.42 9.46 -29.09
CA GLY A 465 -0.37 10.22 -28.41
C GLY A 465 -0.85 10.97 -27.17
N PHE A 466 -0.40 10.51 -26.00
CA PHE A 466 -0.25 11.37 -24.83
C PHE A 466 0.73 12.50 -25.20
N PRO A 467 0.34 13.78 -25.25
CA PRO A 467 1.31 14.85 -25.17
C PRO A 467 1.61 15.04 -23.69
N LEU A 468 2.79 14.59 -23.26
CA LEU A 468 3.48 15.15 -22.11
C LEU A 468 3.76 16.63 -22.42
N SER A 469 2.81 17.50 -22.14
CA SER A 469 3.01 18.95 -22.12
C SER A 469 2.78 19.45 -20.71
N PRO A 470 3.55 20.45 -20.25
CA PRO A 470 3.35 21.03 -18.93
C PRO A 470 1.94 21.63 -18.87
N PRO A 471 1.31 21.71 -17.69
CA PRO A 471 -0.03 22.26 -17.58
C PRO A 471 -0.03 23.69 -18.12
N ASP A 472 -0.86 23.92 -19.14
CA ASP A 472 -1.09 25.25 -19.71
C ASP A 472 -1.59 26.22 -18.63
N PRO A 473 -1.34 27.53 -18.74
CA PRO A 473 -1.50 28.50 -17.65
C PRO A 473 -2.96 28.85 -17.28
N TRP A 474 -3.95 28.11 -17.77
CA TRP A 474 -5.37 28.42 -17.62
C TRP A 474 -5.90 28.25 -16.19
N LEU A 475 -5.12 27.66 -15.28
CA LEU A 475 -5.45 27.55 -13.85
C LEU A 475 -5.19 28.82 -13.03
N THR A 476 -4.66 29.89 -13.63
CA THR A 476 -4.42 31.17 -12.92
C THR A 476 -5.65 32.10 -12.89
N GLY A 477 -6.80 31.66 -13.43
CA GLY A 477 -8.04 32.44 -13.45
C GLY A 477 -8.71 32.65 -12.09
N SER A 478 -8.39 31.84 -11.07
CA SER A 478 -9.09 31.92 -9.77
C SER A 478 -8.73 33.19 -8.97
N ALA A 479 -7.47 33.64 -8.99
CA ALA A 479 -7.04 34.79 -8.19
C ALA A 479 -7.63 36.14 -8.66
N VAL A 480 -7.86 36.29 -9.97
CA VAL A 480 -8.49 37.50 -10.53
C VAL A 480 -10.00 37.47 -10.29
N ARG A 481 -10.64 36.29 -10.38
CA ARG A 481 -12.09 36.11 -10.20
C ARG A 481 -12.55 36.19 -8.73
N ASP A 482 -11.73 35.70 -7.79
CA ASP A 482 -11.95 35.87 -6.34
C ASP A 482 -11.88 37.34 -5.91
N SER A 483 -11.05 38.15 -6.59
CA SER A 483 -10.91 39.57 -6.28
C SER A 483 -12.15 40.37 -6.70
N GLU A 484 -12.74 40.06 -7.85
CA GLU A 484 -13.99 40.71 -8.32
C GLU A 484 -15.20 40.25 -7.49
N ALA A 485 -15.24 38.97 -7.10
CA ALA A 485 -16.23 38.42 -6.18
C ALA A 485 -16.21 39.11 -4.82
N ARG A 486 -15.02 39.23 -4.19
CA ARG A 486 -14.85 39.87 -2.87
C ARG A 486 -15.11 41.37 -2.92
N VAL A 487 -14.72 42.06 -3.99
CA VAL A 487 -15.03 43.49 -4.16
C VAL A 487 -16.54 43.71 -4.26
N LEU A 488 -17.28 42.86 -4.96
CA LEU A 488 -18.75 42.93 -5.01
C LEU A 488 -19.39 42.56 -3.65
N GLN A 489 -18.82 41.60 -2.93
CA GLN A 489 -19.27 41.17 -1.60
C GLN A 489 -19.03 42.26 -0.53
N ASP A 490 -17.91 42.98 -0.58
CA ASP A 490 -17.62 44.12 0.29
C ASP A 490 -18.54 45.32 -0.02
N ILE A 491 -18.83 45.58 -1.30
CA ILE A 491 -19.78 46.63 -1.71
C ILE A 491 -21.20 46.28 -1.22
N LEU A 492 -21.62 45.00 -1.32
CA LEU A 492 -22.92 44.52 -0.84
C LEU A 492 -23.01 44.51 0.71
N GLY A 493 -21.96 44.07 1.41
CA GLY A 493 -21.89 44.08 2.87
C GLY A 493 -21.91 45.48 3.47
N GLN A 494 -21.20 46.43 2.85
CA GLN A 494 -21.20 47.84 3.27
C GLN A 494 -22.54 48.54 2.93
N SER A 495 -23.19 48.20 1.82
CA SER A 495 -24.48 48.78 1.45
C SER A 495 -25.65 48.19 2.26
N LEU A 496 -25.65 46.90 2.59
CA LEU A 496 -26.67 46.27 3.44
C LEU A 496 -26.58 46.66 4.92
N SER A 497 -25.36 46.84 5.45
CA SER A 497 -25.17 47.43 6.79
C SER A 497 -25.67 48.87 6.83
N SER A 498 -25.51 49.64 5.75
CA SER A 498 -26.09 50.99 5.62
C SER A 498 -27.62 50.99 5.51
N LEU A 499 -28.23 49.96 4.90
CA LEU A 499 -29.69 49.77 4.84
C LEU A 499 -30.28 49.37 6.20
N ARG A 500 -29.65 48.46 6.97
CA ARG A 500 -30.08 48.13 8.34
C ARG A 500 -30.01 49.32 9.29
N VAL A 501 -29.02 50.19 9.16
CA VAL A 501 -28.92 51.44 9.94
C VAL A 501 -30.01 52.43 9.55
N ARG A 502 -30.40 52.49 8.26
CA ARG A 502 -31.51 53.33 7.77
C ARG A 502 -32.90 52.82 8.17
N ARG A 503 -33.06 51.51 8.36
CA ARG A 503 -34.29 50.88 8.90
C ARG A 503 -34.71 51.44 10.27
N GLY A 504 -33.76 52.00 11.04
CA GLY A 504 -34.04 52.69 12.30
C GLY A 504 -34.46 54.17 12.17
N GLN A 505 -34.36 54.78 10.98
CA GLN A 505 -34.59 56.23 10.81
C GLN A 505 -35.97 56.59 10.29
N VAL A 506 -36.70 55.68 9.64
CA VAL A 506 -38.06 55.97 9.15
C VAL A 506 -39.08 55.49 10.18
N ASN A 507 -39.15 56.21 11.31
CA ASN A 507 -40.18 56.00 12.31
C ASN A 507 -41.50 56.65 11.85
N LEU A 508 -42.39 55.86 11.25
CA LEU A 508 -43.73 56.31 10.81
C LEU A 508 -44.76 56.38 11.95
N GLU A 509 -44.41 55.98 13.18
CA GLU A 509 -45.37 56.02 14.32
C GLU A 509 -45.84 57.45 14.65
N GLY A 510 -45.09 58.47 14.24
CA GLY A 510 -45.45 59.89 14.40
C GLY A 510 -46.42 60.45 13.36
N LEU A 511 -46.77 59.69 12.29
CA LEU A 511 -47.64 60.14 11.20
C LEU A 511 -49.09 59.63 11.31
N ARG A 512 -49.49 59.12 12.48
CA ARG A 512 -50.93 58.95 12.78
C ARG A 512 -51.53 60.33 13.01
N LEU A 513 -52.26 60.84 12.02
CA LEU A 513 -53.21 61.94 12.22
C LEU A 513 -54.28 61.48 13.22
N THR A 514 -54.03 61.66 14.52
CA THR A 514 -55.08 61.57 15.53
C THR A 514 -55.94 62.83 15.40
N PRO A 515 -57.25 62.73 15.14
CA PRO A 515 -58.12 63.91 15.15
C PRO A 515 -58.15 64.45 16.59
N ARG A 516 -57.56 65.63 16.82
CA ARG A 516 -57.81 66.38 18.07
C ARG A 516 -59.22 66.99 17.97
N VAL A 517 -60.06 66.48 18.87
CA VAL A 517 -61.54 66.50 18.91
C VAL A 517 -62.16 67.89 19.02
N GLY A 518 -63.40 68.05 18.53
CA GLY A 518 -64.21 69.22 18.90
C GLY A 518 -65.66 69.40 18.45
N VAL A 519 -66.36 68.48 17.77
CA VAL A 519 -67.85 68.49 17.73
C VAL A 519 -68.41 67.07 17.54
N VAL A 520 -69.24 66.62 18.48
CA VAL A 520 -70.13 65.42 18.50
C VAL A 520 -71.42 65.91 19.22
N PRO A 521 -72.66 65.48 18.94
CA PRO A 521 -73.14 64.12 18.58
C PRO A 521 -74.09 64.10 17.36
N GLU A 522 -74.62 63.02 16.77
CA GLU A 522 -75.01 61.64 17.15
C GLU A 522 -75.37 61.00 15.76
N VAL A 523 -74.93 59.83 15.31
CA VAL A 523 -75.27 58.45 15.69
C VAL A 523 -74.29 57.55 14.90
N ALA A 524 -73.57 56.66 15.58
CA ALA A 524 -72.94 55.48 14.99
C ALA A 524 -73.93 54.30 15.03
N PRO A 525 -73.78 53.25 14.21
CA PRO A 525 -72.79 52.19 14.51
C PRO A 525 -71.88 51.90 13.30
N SER A 526 -70.56 51.99 13.47
CA SER A 526 -69.63 50.91 13.84
C SER A 526 -69.14 50.07 12.66
N LEU A 527 -67.85 50.26 12.36
CA LEU A 527 -66.97 49.33 11.66
C LEU A 527 -67.02 47.93 12.30
N ILE A 528 -67.09 46.90 11.47
CA ILE A 528 -66.43 45.61 11.74
C ILE A 528 -65.33 45.47 10.69
N LEU A 529 -64.09 45.65 11.15
CA LEU A 529 -62.89 45.10 10.53
C LEU A 529 -62.89 43.59 10.82
N ALA A 530 -62.98 42.77 9.78
CA ALA A 530 -62.58 41.37 9.85
C ALA A 530 -61.09 41.28 9.54
N SER A 531 -60.29 41.13 10.60
CA SER A 531 -58.99 40.48 10.53
C SER A 531 -59.22 38.97 10.39
N SER A 532 -58.69 38.34 9.34
CA SER A 532 -58.37 36.92 9.39
C SER A 532 -56.87 36.75 9.28
N THR A 533 -56.28 36.45 10.43
CA THR A 533 -55.02 35.72 10.58
C THR A 533 -55.08 34.41 9.80
N SER A 534 -54.01 34.08 9.08
CA SER A 534 -53.72 32.70 8.67
C SER A 534 -52.21 32.53 8.60
N THR A 535 -51.65 31.96 9.67
CA THR A 535 -50.37 31.25 9.69
C THR A 535 -50.68 29.78 9.93
N THR A 536 -50.19 28.91 9.06
CA THR A 536 -49.82 27.46 9.16
C THR A 536 -49.86 26.89 7.74
N ASP A 537 -48.72 26.59 7.14
CA ASP A 537 -48.05 25.26 7.14
C ASP A 537 -48.93 24.14 6.54
N GLU A 538 -48.72 23.90 5.24
CA GLU A 538 -48.33 22.61 4.63
C GLU A 538 -47.63 22.87 3.28
#